data_AF-A0A2D6JQT1-F1
#
_entry.id   AF-A0A2D6JQT1-F1
#
_cell.length_a   1.000
_cell.length_b   1.000
_cell.length_c   1.000
_cell.angle_alpha   90.00
_cell.angle_beta   90.00
_cell.angle_gamma   90.00
#
_symmetry.space_group_name_H-M   'P 1'
#
loop_
_entity.id
_entity.type
_entity.pdbx_description
1 polymer ?
#
loop_
_entity_poly.entity_id
_entity_poly.type
_entity_poly.pdbx_seq_one_letter_code
_entity_poly.pdbx_strand_id
1 'polypeptide(L)' 'MRCAFGKNVGTAARVKRGQRVISIQVNADHYLTARDALRKASMKFPTPCTIRLIRGHEHLKGLI' A
#
# COMPACT_ATOMS: atom_id res chain seq x y z
N MET A 1 7.24 -2.34 -39.02
CA MET A 1 8.08 -3.24 -38.17
C MET A 1 7.56 -4.66 -38.31
N ARG A 2 8.39 -5.63 -38.71
CA ARG A 2 8.01 -7.06 -38.84
C ARG A 2 8.33 -7.80 -37.52
N CYS A 3 7.45 -8.71 -37.08
CA CYS A 3 7.59 -9.54 -35.86
C CYS A 3 7.64 -8.79 -34.51
N ALA A 4 6.66 -7.93 -34.24
CA ALA A 4 6.61 -7.13 -33.00
C ALA A 4 6.23 -7.91 -31.72
N PHE A 5 5.86 -9.19 -31.83
CA PHE A 5 5.54 -10.00 -30.66
C PHE A 5 6.82 -10.37 -29.91
N GLY A 6 6.98 -9.81 -28.70
CA GLY A 6 8.18 -9.97 -27.88
C GLY A 6 8.18 -11.25 -27.04
N LYS A 7 9.37 -11.58 -26.51
CA LYS A 7 9.53 -12.60 -25.46
C LYS A 7 8.94 -12.14 -24.13
N ASN A 8 8.64 -13.07 -23.23
CA ASN A 8 8.21 -12.76 -21.87
C ASN A 8 9.36 -12.12 -21.07
N VAL A 9 9.12 -10.92 -20.51
CA VAL A 9 10.14 -10.16 -19.75
C VAL A 9 9.90 -10.17 -18.25
N GLY A 10 8.67 -10.44 -17.80
CA GLY A 10 8.33 -10.45 -16.37
C GLY A 10 6.82 -10.46 -16.13
N THR A 11 6.44 -10.30 -14.86
CA THR A 11 5.06 -10.27 -14.40
C THR A 11 4.75 -8.96 -13.68
N ALA A 12 3.52 -8.46 -13.84
CA ALA A 12 3.04 -7.28 -13.14
C ALA A 12 1.64 -7.51 -12.57
N ALA A 13 1.32 -6.86 -11.45
CA ALA A 13 -0.01 -6.87 -10.86
C ALA A 13 -0.90 -5.78 -11.48
N ARG A 14 -2.12 -6.12 -11.88
CA ARG A 14 -3.13 -5.13 -12.29
C ARG A 14 -3.92 -4.69 -11.07
N VAL A 15 -3.85 -3.40 -10.74
CA VAL A 15 -4.57 -2.81 -9.60
C VAL A 15 -5.57 -1.77 -10.09
N LYS A 16 -6.80 -1.80 -9.56
CA LYS A 16 -7.83 -0.79 -9.83
C LYS A 16 -7.71 0.38 -8.86
N ARG A 17 -8.27 1.53 -9.25
CA ARG A 17 -8.35 2.71 -8.36
C ARG A 17 -9.11 2.33 -7.07
N GLY A 18 -8.53 2.68 -5.92
CA GLY A 18 -9.11 2.39 -4.61
C GLY A 18 -8.94 0.94 -4.13
N GLN A 19 -8.31 0.06 -4.92
CA GLN A 19 -8.00 -1.29 -4.49
C GLN A 19 -6.94 -1.28 -3.40
N ARG A 20 -7.15 -2.07 -2.34
CA ARG A 20 -6.22 -2.20 -1.23
C ARG A 20 -5.03 -3.08 -1.64
N VAL A 21 -3.83 -2.49 -1.67
CA VAL A 21 -2.59 -3.19 -2.05
C VAL A 21 -1.93 -3.87 -0.85
N ILE A 22 -1.86 -3.16 0.29
CA ILE A 22 -1.24 -3.65 1.54
C ILE A 22 -2.25 -3.52 2.69
N SER A 23 -2.28 -4.52 3.58
CA SER A 23 -2.86 -4.40 4.93
C SER A 23 -1.79 -4.74 5.94
N ILE A 24 -1.79 -4.04 7.06
CA ILE A 24 -0.98 -4.38 8.22
C ILE A 24 -1.90 -4.34 9.44
N GLN A 25 -1.71 -5.28 10.36
CA GLN A 25 -2.37 -5.30 11.66
C GLN A 25 -1.29 -5.21 12.72
N VAL A 26 -1.46 -4.29 13.66
CA VAL A 26 -0.51 -4.04 14.74
C VAL A 26 -1.28 -3.70 16.01
N ASN A 27 -0.63 -3.89 17.16
CA ASN A 27 -1.12 -3.38 18.44
C ASN A 27 -1.08 -1.85 18.45
N ALA A 28 -1.88 -1.23 19.33
CA ALA A 28 -2.03 0.23 19.40
C ALA A 28 -0.69 0.96 19.60
N ASP A 29 0.21 0.37 20.39
CA ASP A 29 1.54 0.92 20.72
C ASP A 29 2.43 1.13 19.48
N HIS A 30 2.20 0.38 18.40
CA HIS A 30 3.03 0.40 17.20
C HIS A 30 2.39 1.16 16.02
N TYR A 31 1.29 1.88 16.25
CA TYR A 31 0.55 2.57 15.19
C TYR A 31 1.40 3.59 14.43
N LEU A 32 2.19 4.41 15.14
CA LEU A 32 3.03 5.42 14.51
C LEU A 32 4.09 4.80 13.60
N THR A 33 4.74 3.73 14.07
CA THR A 33 5.73 2.98 13.29
C THR A 33 5.09 2.36 12.05
N ALA A 34 3.90 1.76 12.19
CA ALA A 34 3.17 1.18 11.07
C ALA A 34 2.75 2.24 10.04
N ARG A 35 2.33 3.42 10.49
CA ARG A 35 1.96 4.53 9.61
C ARG A 35 3.17 5.07 8.82
N ASP A 36 4.34 5.21 9.46
CA ASP A 36 5.56 5.61 8.75
C ASP A 36 6.06 4.52 7.78
N ALA A 37 5.95 3.24 8.14
CA ALA A 37 6.26 2.13 7.25
C ALA A 37 5.38 2.14 5.99
N LEU A 38 4.07 2.39 6.13
CA LEU A 38 3.16 2.53 4.99
C LEU A 38 3.47 3.77 4.14
N ARG A 39 3.89 4.88 4.77
CA ARG A 39 4.37 6.06 4.05
C ARG A 39 5.61 5.74 3.22
N LYS A 40 6.60 5.05 3.79
CA LYS A 40 7.79 4.60 3.04
C LYS A 40 7.44 3.65 1.90
N ALA A 41 6.51 2.71 2.12
CA ALA A 41 6.03 1.82 1.08
C ALA A 41 5.35 2.59 -0.07
N SER A 42 4.58 3.65 0.22
CA SER A 42 3.94 4.49 -0.82
C SER A 42 4.93 5.12 -1.78
N MET A 43 6.17 5.42 -1.34
CA MET A 43 7.22 5.98 -2.20
C MET A 43 7.80 4.96 -3.20
N LYS A 44 7.52 3.66 -3.03
CA LYS A 44 7.98 2.58 -3.92
C LYS A 44 6.92 2.18 -4.94
N PHE A 45 5.69 2.67 -4.80
CA PHE A 45 4.66 2.45 -5.78
C PHE A 45 4.68 3.55 -6.85
N PRO A 46 4.43 3.20 -8.12
CA PRO A 46 4.41 4.18 -9.22
C PRO A 46 3.18 5.09 -9.19
N THR A 47 2.15 4.77 -8.40
CA THR A 47 0.89 5.49 -8.30
C THR A 47 0.73 6.16 -6.94
N PRO A 48 0.00 7.29 -6.84
CA PRO A 48 -0.29 7.89 -5.54
C PRO A 48 -1.08 6.93 -4.66
N CYS A 49 -0.62 6.71 -3.43
CA CYS A 49 -1.27 5.83 -2.46
C CYS A 49 -1.88 6.63 -1.31
N THR A 50 -2.98 6.14 -0.77
CA THR A 50 -3.63 6.71 0.41
C THR A 50 -3.63 5.70 1.55
N ILE A 51 -3.30 6.15 2.75
CA ILE A 51 -3.31 5.32 3.97
C ILE A 51 -4.61 5.59 4.71
N ARG A 52 -5.36 4.54 5.03
CA ARG A 52 -6.64 4.64 5.77
C ARG A 52 -6.65 3.63 6.90
N LEU A 53 -7.12 4.05 8.07
CA LEU A 53 -7.39 3.16 9.19
C LEU A 53 -8.79 2.55 9.01
N ILE A 54 -8.85 1.22 8.89
CA ILE A 54 -10.10 0.50 8.62
C ILE A 54 -10.79 0.06 9.92
N ARG A 55 -10.02 -0.36 10.93
CA ARG A 55 -10.50 -0.89 12.22
C ARG A 55 -9.59 -0.41 13.35
N GLY A 56 -10.12 -0.33 14.57
CA GLY A 56 -9.33 -0.03 15.78
C GLY A 56 -9.22 1.44 16.16
N HIS A 57 -10.14 2.30 15.68
CA HIS A 57 -10.21 3.71 16.08
C HIS A 57 -10.31 3.90 17.60
N GLU A 58 -10.95 2.96 18.29
CA GLU A 58 -11.16 2.98 19.75
C GLU A 58 -9.86 2.95 20.57
N HIS A 59 -8.81 2.30 20.03
CA HIS A 59 -7.55 2.10 20.73
C HIS A 59 -6.52 3.23 20.49
N LEU A 60 -6.84 4.20 19.63
CA LEU A 60 -5.91 5.24 19.18
C LEU A 60 -6.30 6.64 19.66
N LYS A 61 -7.07 6.73 20.75
CA LYS A 61 -7.51 7.99 21.35
C LYS A 61 -6.31 8.89 21.66
N GLY A 62 -6.18 10.00 20.92
CA GLY A 62 -5.11 11.00 21.08
C GLY A 62 -4.04 11.02 19.97
N LEU A 63 -4.03 10.04 19.05
CA LEU A 63 -3.04 9.93 17.96
C LEU A 63 -3.63 10.16 16.56
N ILE A 64 -4.94 10.35 16.45
CA ILE A 64 -5.71 10.57 15.22
C ILE A 64 -6.48 11.88 15.33
#